data_AF-B7PL95-F1
#
_entry.id   AF-B7PL95-F1
#
_cell.length_a   1.000
_cell.length_b   1.000
_cell.length_c   1.000
_cell.angle_alpha   90.00
_cell.angle_beta   90.00
_cell.angle_gamma   90.00
#
_symmetry.space_group_name_H-M   'P 1'
#
loop_
_entity.id
_entity.type
_entity.pdbx_description
1 polymer ?
#
loop_
_entity_poly.entity_id
_entity_poly.type
_entity_poly.pdbx_seq_one_letter_code
_entity_poly.pdbx_strand_id
1 'polypeptide(L)'
;MAFRILTAFALLFLAHTDLVEARRLSLDGRWNATNTNKTMNFSAQVPGGIYTDLKRNGIIGEPYFSFNDIKYTWKAPTENTIAVKCQSPVLYALGKHETQAKYYKIYPICPPAVQNGQCHVNYLRKTQSSFSWDWGPSFPSQGIW
;
A
#
# COMPACT_ATOMS: atom_id res chain seq x y z
N MET A 1 30.35 -32.94 -48.36
CA MET A 1 29.94 -33.55 -47.07
C MET A 1 29.57 -32.49 -46.02
N ALA A 2 30.44 -31.52 -45.72
CA ALA A 2 30.28 -30.51 -44.64
C ALA A 2 28.90 -29.82 -44.54
N PHE A 3 28.25 -29.51 -45.66
CA PHE A 3 26.96 -28.79 -45.66
C PHE A 3 25.84 -29.49 -44.87
N ARG A 4 25.86 -30.83 -44.78
CA ARG A 4 24.88 -31.60 -43.97
C ARG A 4 25.16 -31.57 -42.45
N ILE A 5 26.40 -31.26 -42.05
CA ILE A 5 26.81 -31.20 -40.63
C ILE A 5 26.39 -29.85 -40.04
N LEU A 6 26.59 -28.76 -40.79
CA LEU A 6 26.12 -27.41 -40.42
C LEU A 6 24.60 -27.36 -40.23
N THR A 7 23.82 -27.97 -41.14
CA THR A 7 22.36 -28.04 -40.99
C THR A 7 21.92 -28.87 -39.78
N ALA A 8 22.64 -29.95 -39.44
CA ALA A 8 22.34 -30.75 -38.26
C ALA A 8 22.61 -29.96 -36.96
N PHE A 9 23.71 -29.22 -36.89
CA PHE A 9 24.03 -28.35 -35.75
C PHE A 9 23.02 -27.21 -35.58
N ALA A 10 22.56 -26.59 -36.68
CA ALA A 10 21.53 -25.56 -36.62
C ALA A 10 20.18 -26.09 -36.08
N LEU A 11 19.78 -27.29 -36.50
CA LEU A 11 18.56 -27.95 -35.99
C LEU A 11 18.68 -28.36 -34.52
N LEU A 12 19.86 -28.81 -34.08
CA LEU A 12 20.12 -29.10 -32.66
C LEU A 12 20.09 -27.83 -31.79
N PHE A 13 20.62 -26.70 -32.27
CA PHE A 13 20.54 -25.42 -31.55
C PHE A 13 19.11 -24.90 -31.41
N LEU A 14 18.29 -25.05 -32.47
CA LEU A 14 16.86 -24.68 -32.43
C LEU A 14 16.02 -25.60 -31.52
N ALA A 15 16.52 -26.79 -31.17
CA ALA A 15 15.85 -27.76 -30.30
C ALA A 15 16.20 -27.61 -28.81
N HIS A 16 16.92 -26.56 -28.40
CA HIS A 16 17.35 -26.33 -27.00
C HIS A 16 16.94 -24.96 -26.44
N THR A 17 16.10 -24.20 -27.13
CA THR A 17 15.43 -23.01 -26.56
C THR A 17 14.15 -23.43 -25.84
N ASP A 18 14.28 -24.10 -24.69
CA ASP A 18 13.16 -24.31 -23.78
C ASP A 18 12.60 -22.95 -23.36
N LEU A 19 11.34 -22.68 -23.73
CA LEU A 19 10.64 -21.47 -23.33
C LEU A 19 10.32 -21.57 -21.85
N VAL A 20 11.15 -20.92 -21.01
CA VAL A 20 10.90 -20.77 -19.57
C VAL A 20 9.67 -19.89 -19.36
N GLU A 21 8.49 -20.50 -19.42
CA GLU A 21 7.23 -19.82 -19.15
C GLU A 21 7.18 -19.41 -17.67
N ALA A 22 7.30 -18.09 -17.43
CA ALA A 22 7.31 -17.51 -16.10
C ALA A 22 5.94 -17.68 -15.42
N ARG A 23 5.76 -18.80 -14.71
CA ARG A 23 4.50 -19.20 -14.05
C ARG A 23 3.99 -18.09 -13.12
N ARG A 24 2.99 -17.35 -13.59
CA ARG A 24 2.29 -16.34 -12.79
C ARG A 24 1.38 -17.02 -11.77
N LEU A 25 1.76 -16.95 -10.50
CA LEU A 25 0.88 -17.25 -9.38
C LEU A 25 0.29 -15.92 -8.88
N SER A 26 -1.03 -15.74 -9.00
CA SER A 26 -1.72 -14.66 -8.28
C SER A 26 -1.68 -14.96 -6.77
N LEU A 27 -1.52 -13.90 -5.98
CA LEU A 27 -1.65 -13.93 -4.52
C LEU A 27 -2.94 -13.22 -4.06
N ASP A 28 -3.87 -12.96 -4.98
CA ASP A 28 -5.17 -12.35 -4.68
C ASP A 28 -6.07 -13.34 -3.92
N GLY A 29 -6.94 -12.82 -3.06
CA GLY A 29 -7.83 -13.65 -2.25
C GLY A 29 -7.83 -13.27 -0.77
N ARG A 30 -8.08 -14.26 0.09
CA ARG A 30 -8.13 -14.09 1.55
C ARG A 30 -6.74 -14.08 2.15
N TRP A 31 -6.42 -12.96 2.80
CA TRP A 31 -5.25 -12.79 3.64
C TRP A 31 -5.67 -12.73 5.11
N ASN A 32 -4.68 -12.72 6.00
CA ASN A 32 -4.87 -12.59 7.44
C ASN A 32 -4.09 -11.36 7.92
N ALA A 33 -4.79 -10.31 8.32
CA ALA A 33 -4.21 -9.06 8.78
C ALA A 33 -4.12 -9.02 10.31
N THR A 34 -2.98 -8.57 10.82
CA THR A 34 -2.74 -8.34 12.25
C THR A 34 -2.43 -6.88 12.50
N ASN A 35 -2.71 -6.39 13.71
CA ASN A 35 -2.18 -5.10 14.15
C ASN A 35 -0.73 -5.23 14.66
N THR A 36 -0.10 -4.06 14.78
CA THR A 36 1.17 -3.78 15.48
C THR A 36 1.50 -4.73 16.62
N ASN A 37 0.62 -4.80 17.62
CA ASN A 37 0.87 -5.47 18.89
C ASN A 37 0.45 -6.96 18.86
N LYS A 38 0.04 -7.48 17.70
CA LYS A 38 -0.55 -8.82 17.50
C LYS A 38 -1.81 -9.08 18.35
N THR A 39 -2.45 -8.04 18.89
CA THR A 39 -3.67 -8.10 19.72
C THR A 39 -4.97 -8.13 18.92
N MET A 40 -4.94 -7.72 17.65
CA MET A 40 -6.05 -7.86 16.71
C MET A 40 -5.60 -8.70 15.52
N ASN A 41 -6.44 -9.64 15.12
CA ASN A 41 -6.22 -10.57 14.01
C ASN A 41 -7.55 -10.76 13.26
N PHE A 42 -7.59 -10.54 11.95
CA PHE A 42 -8.82 -10.58 11.16
C PHE A 42 -8.58 -10.94 9.69
N SER A 43 -9.62 -11.44 9.00
CA SER A 43 -9.51 -11.79 7.59
C SER A 43 -9.54 -10.53 6.73
N ALA A 44 -8.53 -10.38 5.89
CA ALA A 44 -8.37 -9.28 4.94
C ALA A 44 -8.53 -9.79 3.50
N GLN A 45 -8.78 -8.86 2.57
CA GLN A 45 -8.87 -9.16 1.15
C GLN A 45 -7.74 -8.47 0.38
N VAL A 46 -7.11 -9.19 -0.54
CA VAL A 46 -6.25 -8.61 -1.58
C VAL A 46 -6.91 -8.85 -2.95
N PRO A 47 -6.97 -7.82 -3.82
CA PRO A 47 -6.74 -6.41 -3.54
C PRO A 47 -7.76 -5.84 -2.53
N GLY A 48 -7.35 -4.85 -1.73
CA GLY A 48 -8.19 -4.32 -0.65
C GLY A 48 -7.48 -3.36 0.31
N GLY A 49 -8.25 -2.80 1.25
CA GLY A 49 -7.78 -1.77 2.19
C GLY A 49 -8.26 -1.97 3.63
N ILE A 50 -7.46 -1.50 4.58
CA ILE A 50 -7.62 -1.82 6.01
C ILE A 50 -9.00 -1.42 6.57
N TYR A 51 -9.56 -0.26 6.17
CA TYR A 51 -10.88 0.18 6.62
C TYR A 51 -12.02 -0.69 6.07
N THR A 52 -11.93 -1.16 4.81
CA THR A 52 -12.95 -2.04 4.23
C THR A 52 -12.96 -3.41 4.88
N ASP A 53 -11.79 -3.93 5.27
CA ASP A 53 -11.69 -5.22 5.95
C ASP A 53 -12.07 -5.12 7.43
N LEU A 54 -11.64 -4.08 8.16
CA LEU A 54 -12.09 -3.82 9.53
C LEU A 54 -13.61 -3.68 9.61
N LYS A 55 -14.24 -2.97 8.65
CA LYS A 55 -15.70 -2.84 8.53
C LYS A 55 -16.35 -4.20 8.23
N ARG A 56 -15.79 -4.99 7.31
CA ARG A 56 -16.30 -6.33 6.95
C ARG A 56 -16.26 -7.32 8.12
N ASN A 57 -15.28 -7.21 9.01
CA ASN A 57 -15.16 -8.01 10.23
C ASN A 57 -15.94 -7.40 11.43
N GLY A 58 -16.69 -6.30 11.24
CA GLY A 58 -17.48 -5.64 12.30
C GLY A 58 -16.67 -4.93 13.38
N ILE A 59 -15.34 -4.77 13.20
CA ILE A 59 -14.42 -4.16 14.18
C ILE A 59 -14.61 -2.63 14.22
N ILE A 60 -15.02 -2.03 13.10
CA ILE A 60 -15.44 -0.63 13.01
C ILE A 60 -16.81 -0.52 12.36
N GLY A 61 -17.54 0.55 12.68
CA GLY A 61 -18.75 0.93 11.95
C GLY A 61 -18.44 1.52 10.58
N GLU A 62 -19.45 2.08 9.92
CA GLU A 62 -19.29 2.84 8.67
C GLU A 62 -18.27 3.98 8.85
N PRO A 63 -17.10 3.97 8.16
CA PRO A 63 -16.09 5.03 8.33
C PRO A 63 -16.63 6.42 7.97
N TYR A 64 -17.53 6.50 6.98
CA TYR A 64 -18.16 7.75 6.53
C TYR A 64 -19.34 8.24 7.41
N PHE A 65 -19.68 7.53 8.49
CA PHE A 65 -20.78 7.93 9.38
C PHE A 65 -20.28 8.82 10.52
N SER A 66 -20.77 10.06 10.58
CA SER A 66 -20.43 11.03 11.63
C SER A 66 -18.90 11.20 11.77
N PHE A 67 -18.41 11.51 12.98
CA PHE A 67 -17.00 11.81 13.28
C PHE A 67 -16.09 10.57 13.36
N ASN A 68 -16.39 9.54 12.58
CA ASN A 68 -15.61 8.29 12.53
C ASN A 68 -14.26 8.46 11.81
N ASP A 69 -14.10 9.52 11.01
CA ASP A 69 -12.84 9.99 10.42
C ASP A 69 -11.79 10.33 11.49
N ILE A 70 -12.17 11.13 12.49
CA ILE A 70 -11.31 11.49 13.63
C ILE A 70 -11.05 10.25 14.49
N LYS A 71 -12.11 9.47 14.78
CA LYS A 71 -12.10 8.33 15.71
C LYS A 71 -11.16 7.20 15.31
N TYR A 72 -10.95 6.97 14.02
CA TYR A 72 -10.23 5.79 13.50
C TYR A 72 -8.81 6.11 12.99
N THR A 73 -8.02 6.86 13.77
CA THR A 73 -6.61 7.23 13.47
C THR A 73 -5.60 6.29 14.15
N TRP A 74 -4.50 5.88 13.47
CA TRP A 74 -3.63 4.76 13.91
C TRP A 74 -2.09 4.97 13.78
N LYS A 75 -1.30 4.19 14.56
CA LYS A 75 0.20 4.12 14.57
C LYS A 75 0.72 2.66 14.69
N ALA A 76 1.93 2.35 14.21
CA ALA A 76 2.49 0.97 14.17
C ALA A 76 4.04 0.87 14.09
N PRO A 77 4.70 -0.04 14.85
CA PRO A 77 5.62 -1.05 14.25
C PRO A 77 5.78 -2.39 15.05
N THR A 78 6.41 -3.51 14.63
CA THR A 78 6.54 -4.27 13.34
C THR A 78 7.33 -5.60 13.59
N GLU A 79 6.87 -6.81 13.22
CA GLU A 79 7.77 -8.01 13.12
C GLU A 79 7.32 -9.06 12.07
N ASN A 80 7.99 -10.24 11.96
CA ASN A 80 8.15 -10.95 10.68
C ASN A 80 7.17 -12.11 10.35
N THR A 81 6.62 -12.01 9.14
CA THR A 81 6.00 -13.05 8.27
C THR A 81 6.28 -12.62 6.81
N ILE A 82 5.75 -13.29 5.77
CA ILE A 82 5.58 -12.59 4.47
C ILE A 82 4.49 -11.53 4.67
N ALA A 83 4.93 -10.29 4.93
CA ALA A 83 4.07 -9.22 5.40
C ALA A 83 4.49 -7.88 4.78
N VAL A 84 3.55 -7.25 4.08
CA VAL A 84 3.70 -5.85 3.65
C VAL A 84 3.54 -4.97 4.89
N LYS A 85 4.66 -4.60 5.51
CA LYS A 85 4.71 -3.71 6.69
C LYS A 85 4.38 -2.27 6.30
N CYS A 86 3.10 -1.99 6.10
CA CYS A 86 2.61 -0.64 5.86
C CYS A 86 2.94 0.27 7.07
N GLN A 87 3.54 1.42 6.79
CA GLN A 87 3.73 2.49 7.77
C GLN A 87 2.56 3.49 7.64
N SER A 88 2.12 4.05 8.78
CA SER A 88 1.09 5.09 8.81
C SER A 88 1.47 6.25 7.86
N PRO A 89 0.67 6.53 6.80
CA PRO A 89 1.02 7.53 5.79
C PRO A 89 1.26 8.92 6.38
N VAL A 90 0.48 9.28 7.41
CA VAL A 90 0.60 10.56 8.13
C VAL A 90 1.94 10.67 8.86
N LEU A 91 2.38 9.62 9.55
CA LEU A 91 3.67 9.61 10.23
C LEU A 91 4.86 9.60 9.26
N TYR A 92 4.73 8.90 8.13
CA TYR A 92 5.75 8.92 7.08
C TYR A 92 5.88 10.35 6.50
N ALA A 93 4.76 10.98 6.17
CA ALA A 93 4.70 12.34 5.65
C ALA A 93 5.29 13.36 6.65
N LEU A 94 4.96 13.25 7.94
CA LEU A 94 5.53 14.06 9.02
C LEU A 94 7.06 13.88 9.12
N GLY A 95 7.58 12.66 9.21
CA GLY A 95 9.04 12.44 9.33
C GLY A 95 9.82 12.90 8.10
N LYS A 96 9.20 12.90 6.91
CA LYS A 96 9.75 13.50 5.69
C LYS A 96 9.72 15.03 5.75
N HIS A 97 8.64 15.63 6.24
CA HIS A 97 8.58 17.07 6.49
C HIS A 97 9.63 17.54 7.50
N GLU A 98 9.73 16.90 8.66
CA GLU A 98 10.73 17.19 9.70
C GLU A 98 12.17 17.10 9.20
N THR A 99 12.44 16.20 8.25
CA THR A 99 13.75 16.07 7.60
C THR A 99 14.01 17.23 6.63
N GLN A 100 13.06 17.56 5.77
CA GLN A 100 13.20 18.61 4.74
C GLN A 100 13.17 20.03 5.31
N ALA A 101 12.34 20.26 6.34
CA ALA A 101 12.12 21.58 6.94
C ALA A 101 13.38 22.17 7.60
N LYS A 102 14.43 21.36 7.79
CA LYS A 102 15.79 21.78 8.18
C LYS A 102 16.49 22.62 7.12
N TYR A 103 16.11 22.44 5.85
CA TYR A 103 16.63 23.19 4.70
C TYR A 103 15.65 24.28 4.27
N TYR A 104 14.41 23.90 3.98
CA TYR A 104 13.31 24.84 3.66
C TYR A 104 11.94 24.18 3.86
N LYS A 105 10.93 25.00 4.17
CA LYS A 105 9.54 24.55 4.34
C LYS A 105 8.85 24.45 2.99
N ILE A 106 8.26 23.28 2.68
CA ILE A 106 7.40 23.10 1.51
C ILE A 106 5.95 23.33 1.94
N TYR A 107 5.26 24.25 1.26
CA TYR A 107 3.86 24.60 1.49
C TYR A 107 2.93 23.86 0.51
N PRO A 108 1.64 23.69 0.83
CA PRO A 108 1.03 23.90 2.14
C PRO A 108 1.56 22.91 3.17
N ILE A 109 1.64 23.33 4.44
CA ILE A 109 2.11 22.48 5.55
C ILE A 109 0.97 21.57 6.02
N CYS A 110 -0.22 22.14 6.19
CA CYS A 110 -1.46 21.45 6.55
C CYS A 110 -2.62 21.97 5.66
N PRO A 111 -3.69 21.19 5.46
CA PRO A 111 -4.93 21.69 4.87
C PRO A 111 -5.64 22.70 5.79
N PRO A 112 -6.60 23.50 5.27
CA PRO A 112 -7.44 24.36 6.09
C PRO A 112 -8.22 23.57 7.14
N ALA A 113 -8.32 24.11 8.37
CA ALA A 113 -8.92 23.40 9.51
C ALA A 113 -10.35 22.88 9.27
N VAL A 114 -11.15 23.59 8.46
CA VAL A 114 -12.51 23.19 8.07
C VAL A 114 -12.57 21.82 7.35
N GLN A 115 -11.48 21.35 6.76
CA GLN A 115 -11.41 20.03 6.11
C GLN A 115 -11.15 18.88 7.09
N ASN A 116 -10.87 19.15 8.37
CA ASN A 116 -10.47 18.16 9.39
C ASN A 116 -9.33 17.22 8.94
N GLY A 117 -8.43 17.75 8.11
CA GLY A 117 -7.44 16.98 7.38
C GLY A 117 -6.13 16.70 8.10
N GLN A 118 -5.28 15.93 7.44
CA GLN A 118 -3.95 15.53 7.89
C GLN A 118 -2.88 16.33 7.14
N CYS A 119 -1.78 16.65 7.83
CA CYS A 119 -0.72 17.51 7.28
C CYS A 119 0.25 16.77 6.34
N HIS A 120 1.06 17.54 5.60
CA HIS A 120 2.25 17.08 4.88
C HIS A 120 2.04 16.11 3.70
N VAL A 121 0.84 16.00 3.12
CA VAL A 121 0.54 15.04 2.02
C VAL A 121 1.44 15.21 0.77
N ASN A 122 1.96 16.42 0.56
CA ASN A 122 2.95 16.76 -0.45
C ASN A 122 4.29 15.99 -0.32
N TYR A 123 4.59 15.41 0.85
CA TYR A 123 5.77 14.57 1.08
C TYR A 123 5.56 13.07 0.74
N LEU A 124 4.37 12.68 0.28
CA LEU A 124 4.03 11.28 -0.01
C LEU A 124 3.45 11.10 -1.41
N ARG A 125 3.98 10.12 -2.17
CA ARG A 125 3.44 9.69 -3.47
C ARG A 125 2.20 8.79 -3.30
N LYS A 126 1.13 9.37 -2.73
CA LYS A 126 -0.23 8.80 -2.60
C LYS A 126 -1.24 9.81 -3.16
N THR A 127 -2.46 9.36 -3.46
CA THR A 127 -3.62 10.20 -3.80
C THR A 127 -3.73 11.38 -2.83
N GLN A 128 -3.55 12.62 -3.32
CA GLN A 128 -3.37 13.79 -2.46
C GLN A 128 -4.63 14.12 -1.63
N SER A 129 -5.82 13.93 -2.21
CA SER A 129 -7.10 14.08 -1.49
C SER A 129 -7.36 13.05 -0.38
N SER A 130 -6.53 12.01 -0.25
CA SER A 130 -6.69 11.01 0.84
C SER A 130 -6.30 11.54 2.23
N PHE A 131 -5.72 12.74 2.31
CA PHE A 131 -5.45 13.44 3.57
C PHE A 131 -6.54 14.48 3.92
N SER A 132 -7.60 14.56 3.11
CA SER A 132 -8.70 15.54 3.03
C SER A 132 -8.67 16.32 1.71
N TRP A 133 -9.81 16.92 1.38
CA TRP A 133 -9.98 17.91 0.32
C TRP A 133 -11.17 18.82 0.68
N ASP A 134 -11.47 19.86 -0.10
CA ASP A 134 -12.61 20.76 0.18
C ASP A 134 -13.99 20.07 0.02
N TRP A 135 -14.04 18.95 -0.70
CA TRP A 135 -15.18 18.03 -0.78
C TRP A 135 -14.86 16.59 -0.31
N GLY A 136 -13.73 16.35 0.36
CA GLY A 136 -13.21 14.99 0.62
C GLY A 136 -12.76 14.74 2.08
N PRO A 137 -13.17 13.64 2.73
CA PRO A 137 -12.74 13.30 4.09
C PRO A 137 -11.34 12.70 4.14
N SER A 138 -10.69 12.77 5.31
CA SER A 138 -9.31 12.29 5.52
C SER A 138 -9.24 10.79 5.83
N PHE A 139 -9.20 9.95 4.80
CA PHE A 139 -8.92 8.50 4.94
C PHE A 139 -7.59 8.09 4.29
N PRO A 140 -6.44 8.36 4.94
CA PRO A 140 -5.11 7.96 4.47
C PRO A 140 -4.88 6.45 4.67
N SER A 141 -5.64 5.65 3.93
CA SER A 141 -5.71 4.19 4.06
C SER A 141 -4.42 3.47 3.65
N GLN A 142 -4.23 2.28 4.21
CA GLN A 142 -3.16 1.32 3.91
C GLN A 142 -3.79 0.04 3.37
N GLY A 143 -3.12 -0.62 2.42
CA GLY A 143 -3.65 -1.78 1.70
C GLY A 143 -2.80 -2.11 0.47
N ILE A 144 -3.15 -3.19 -0.21
CA ILE A 144 -2.56 -3.59 -1.49
C ILE A 144 -3.64 -3.34 -2.55
N TRP A 145 -3.41 -2.35 -3.41
CA TRP A 145 -4.36 -1.74 -4.34
C TRP A 145 -3.63 -1.19 -5.56
#